data_AF-A0A945QN63-F1
#
_entry.id   AF-A0A945QN63-F1
#
_cell.length_a   1.000
_cell.length_b   1.000
_cell.length_c   1.000
_cell.angle_alpha   90.00
_cell.angle_beta   90.00
_cell.angle_gamma   90.00
#
_symmetry.space_group_name_H-M   'P 1'
#
loop_
_entity.id
_entity.type
_entity.pdbx_description
1 polymer ?
#
loop_
_entity_poly.entity_id
_entity_poly.type
_entity_poly.pdbx_seq_one_letter_code
_entity_poly.pdbx_strand_id
1 'polypeptide(L)'
;SSMNTTETIEMLTTKNQDTGEYVIPKIIYSDAFFSETVPYADLIFPDTTYFERWDCISTLDRPISDAEGVADAIRHPVIEPDRDVRPFQDVLIDLGGRLKLPGLINEDESVKYPDGYRDYIINHERTPGVGSLAGFRGMDGLEKGKGAPNPNQLESYIENGCFWYDKIPDNAAYFRHANKNYLEYAFNMGFIKDTTPVIFNVYSEPQQKFKLAGQGLGEHIPPKTHMDRVKKYFDPLPIWYETLEQEPENKENGFIIHAITQRPAAMYHSWGSQNAWLRQIHGSNRLFIPKLLANQLSVNNGDWVYVSSRKGKIKVRVKIMLGLNNKTVWTWNAIGKRSGSWNLQSNVEEASEGFLLNHLIDDSLPRNKHNYSFSNSDPITGQAAWFDVRVKIEKITNTQEDTLSVSEPNFDKLILPPKMPVRPNIIGYNVYTETE
;
A
#
# COMPACT_ATOMS: atom_id res chain seq x y z
N SER A 1 -6.96 -9.76 -8.85
CA SER A 1 -6.40 -8.73 -7.95
C SER A 1 -5.19 -9.29 -7.23
N SER A 2 -4.22 -8.45 -6.88
CA SER A 2 -3.03 -8.88 -6.11
C SER A 2 -3.31 -9.15 -4.62
N MET A 3 -4.57 -9.02 -4.17
CA MET A 3 -4.95 -9.30 -2.78
C MET A 3 -4.79 -10.79 -2.44
N ASN A 4 -5.24 -11.70 -3.30
CA ASN A 4 -5.14 -13.14 -3.08
C ASN A 4 -3.79 -13.66 -3.59
N THR A 5 -2.92 -14.08 -2.68
CA THR A 5 -1.57 -14.53 -3.04
C THR A 5 -1.58 -15.79 -3.91
N THR A 6 -2.51 -16.73 -3.69
CA THR A 6 -2.60 -17.96 -4.50
C THR A 6 -2.89 -17.63 -5.97
N GLU A 7 -3.92 -16.82 -6.21
CA GLU A 7 -4.30 -16.39 -7.56
C GLU A 7 -3.24 -15.50 -8.19
N THR A 8 -2.56 -14.67 -7.41
CA THR A 8 -1.45 -13.85 -7.91
C THR A 8 -0.32 -14.74 -8.42
N ILE A 9 0.07 -15.76 -7.65
CA ILE A 9 1.09 -16.72 -8.06
C ILE A 9 0.66 -17.46 -9.33
N GLU A 10 -0.60 -17.88 -9.41
CA GLU A 10 -1.15 -18.48 -10.62
C GLU A 10 -1.00 -17.53 -11.81
N MET A 11 -1.50 -16.30 -11.71
CA MET A 11 -1.41 -15.29 -12.79
C MET A 11 0.03 -15.02 -13.25
N LEU A 12 0.99 -14.97 -12.33
CA LEU A 12 2.41 -14.76 -12.65
C LEU A 12 3.05 -15.97 -13.33
N THR A 13 2.44 -17.16 -13.23
CA THR A 13 2.97 -18.41 -13.77
C THR A 13 2.11 -19.06 -14.85
N THR A 14 0.95 -18.47 -15.16
CA THR A 14 0.03 -18.98 -16.19
C THR A 14 0.73 -19.05 -17.54
N LYS A 15 0.62 -20.20 -18.19
CA LYS A 15 1.10 -20.45 -19.56
C LYS A 15 -0.05 -20.65 -20.52
N ASN A 16 0.11 -20.16 -21.75
CA ASN A 16 -0.77 -20.50 -22.85
C ASN A 16 -0.62 -21.99 -23.17
N GLN A 17 -1.74 -22.72 -23.27
CA GLN A 17 -1.73 -24.17 -23.48
C GLN A 17 -1.26 -24.57 -24.88
N ASP A 18 -1.48 -23.72 -25.89
CA ASP A 18 -1.13 -23.99 -27.29
C ASP A 18 0.35 -23.66 -27.57
N THR A 19 0.88 -22.59 -26.97
CA THR A 19 2.27 -22.14 -27.22
C THR A 19 3.27 -22.61 -26.16
N GLY A 20 2.80 -22.93 -24.95
CA GLY A 20 3.65 -23.24 -23.79
C GLY A 20 4.38 -22.02 -23.19
N GLU A 21 4.15 -20.82 -23.74
CA GLU A 21 4.73 -19.57 -23.27
C GLU A 21 3.93 -18.97 -22.11
N TYR A 22 4.59 -18.17 -21.27
CA TYR A 22 3.90 -17.42 -20.22
C TYR A 22 2.93 -16.39 -20.80
N VAL A 23 1.74 -16.27 -20.18
CA VAL A 23 0.73 -15.28 -20.59
C VAL A 23 1.23 -13.86 -20.35
N ILE A 24 1.95 -13.64 -19.25
CA ILE A 24 2.74 -12.42 -19.03
C ILE A 24 4.16 -12.74 -19.51
N PRO A 25 4.59 -12.19 -20.67
CA PRO A 25 5.83 -12.66 -21.30
C PRO A 25 7.09 -12.23 -20.56
N LYS A 26 7.00 -11.14 -19.78
CA LYS A 26 8.14 -10.56 -19.09
C LYS A 26 7.72 -9.80 -17.84
N ILE A 27 8.34 -10.10 -16.72
CA ILE A 27 8.18 -9.43 -15.43
C ILE A 27 9.52 -8.78 -15.07
N ILE A 28 9.50 -7.45 -14.95
CA ILE A 28 10.63 -6.66 -14.47
C ILE A 28 10.24 -6.13 -13.10
N TYR A 29 11.09 -6.37 -12.10
CA TYR A 29 10.76 -6.05 -10.72
C TYR A 29 11.93 -5.35 -10.03
N SER A 30 11.62 -4.44 -9.10
CA SER A 30 12.62 -3.78 -8.26
C SER A 30 12.29 -4.04 -6.80
N ASP A 31 13.28 -4.49 -6.06
CA ASP A 31 13.16 -4.74 -4.62
C ASP A 31 14.53 -4.60 -3.95
N ALA A 32 14.54 -4.11 -2.71
CA ALA A 32 15.74 -4.04 -1.89
C ALA A 32 16.04 -5.39 -1.20
N PHE A 33 15.08 -6.31 -1.21
CA PHE A 33 15.16 -7.62 -0.57
C PHE A 33 14.66 -8.74 -1.48
N PHE A 34 15.03 -9.98 -1.17
CA PHE A 34 14.45 -11.17 -1.82
C PHE A 34 13.03 -11.45 -1.31
N SER A 35 12.06 -10.61 -1.71
CA SER A 35 10.64 -10.72 -1.34
C SER A 35 9.91 -11.83 -2.11
N GLU A 36 8.63 -12.05 -1.82
CA GLU A 36 7.82 -13.10 -2.47
C GLU A 36 7.66 -12.95 -3.98
N THR A 37 7.76 -11.73 -4.52
CA THR A 37 7.55 -11.48 -5.95
C THR A 37 8.83 -11.67 -6.77
N VAL A 38 10.00 -11.47 -6.16
CA VAL A 38 11.32 -11.57 -6.83
C VAL A 38 11.53 -12.89 -7.60
N PRO A 39 11.18 -14.08 -7.08
CA PRO A 39 11.34 -15.35 -7.79
C PRO A 39 10.55 -15.48 -9.11
N TYR A 40 9.56 -14.62 -9.33
CA TYR A 40 8.73 -14.63 -10.54
C TYR A 40 9.19 -13.61 -11.58
N ALA A 41 10.23 -12.82 -11.30
CA ALA A 41 10.75 -11.82 -12.22
C ALA A 41 11.79 -12.40 -13.19
N ASP A 42 11.75 -11.96 -14.45
CA ASP A 42 12.77 -12.25 -15.47
C ASP A 42 13.99 -11.33 -15.36
N LEU A 43 13.76 -10.11 -14.87
CA LEU A 43 14.80 -9.12 -14.60
C LEU A 43 14.51 -8.43 -13.27
N ILE A 44 15.52 -8.38 -12.42
CA ILE A 44 15.46 -7.73 -11.13
C ILE A 44 16.38 -6.52 -11.16
N PHE A 45 15.89 -5.37 -10.72
CA PHE A 45 16.70 -4.21 -10.35
C PHE A 45 16.88 -4.19 -8.83
N PRO A 46 18.07 -4.57 -8.31
CA PRO A 46 18.32 -4.55 -6.87
C PRO A 46 18.34 -3.11 -6.34
N ASP A 47 17.35 -2.75 -5.52
CA ASP A 47 17.24 -1.43 -4.91
C ASP A 47 18.09 -1.34 -3.63
N THR A 48 18.31 -0.12 -3.18
CA THR A 48 18.96 0.23 -1.91
C THR A 48 17.95 0.42 -0.79
N THR A 49 18.43 0.40 0.44
CA THR A 49 17.65 0.82 1.61
C THR A 49 17.66 2.35 1.74
N TYR A 50 16.83 2.89 2.63
CA TYR A 50 16.73 4.33 2.84
C TYR A 50 17.98 4.96 3.49
N PHE A 51 18.95 4.17 3.97
CA PHE A 51 20.22 4.67 4.52
C PHE A 51 21.29 4.92 3.44
N GLU A 52 21.04 4.46 2.21
CA GLU A 52 22.03 4.34 1.14
C GLU A 52 21.71 5.25 -0.07
N ARG A 53 20.69 6.11 0.05
CA ARG A 53 20.18 6.87 -1.08
C ARG A 53 19.69 8.25 -0.70
N TRP A 54 19.63 9.11 -1.71
CA TRP A 54 18.86 10.34 -1.65
C TRP A 54 17.37 10.04 -1.75
N ASP A 55 16.57 10.69 -0.91
CA ASP A 55 15.11 10.60 -0.92
C ASP A 55 14.52 11.93 -0.41
N CYS A 56 13.27 12.23 -0.73
CA CYS A 56 12.56 13.36 -0.15
C CYS A 56 11.18 12.95 0.35
N ILE A 57 10.86 13.35 1.59
CA ILE A 57 9.53 13.22 2.18
C ILE A 57 8.75 14.49 1.86
N SER A 58 8.30 14.55 0.60
CA SER A 58 7.74 15.74 -0.02
C SER A 58 6.33 16.08 0.46
N THR A 59 6.01 17.38 0.50
CA THR A 59 4.64 17.88 0.63
C THR A 59 3.72 17.50 -0.54
N LEU A 60 4.28 17.09 -1.68
CA LEU A 60 3.53 16.68 -2.88
C LEU A 60 3.06 15.22 -2.86
N ASP A 61 3.63 14.37 -2.01
CA ASP A 61 3.28 12.95 -1.92
C ASP A 61 2.77 12.59 -0.51
N ARG A 62 3.66 12.63 0.49
CA ARG A 62 3.38 12.20 1.86
C ARG A 62 3.94 13.22 2.85
N PRO A 63 3.22 14.34 3.05
CA PRO A 63 3.65 15.35 4.01
C PRO A 63 3.73 14.73 5.41
N ILE A 64 4.83 15.00 6.09
CA ILE A 64 5.02 14.73 7.53
C ILE A 64 4.57 15.91 8.40
N SER A 65 3.81 16.82 7.80
CA SER A 65 3.11 17.93 8.44
C SER A 65 2.18 17.47 9.55
N ASP A 66 1.94 18.36 10.50
CA ASP A 66 0.91 18.22 11.53
C ASP A 66 -0.22 19.23 11.33
N ALA A 67 -1.08 19.38 12.34
CA ALA A 67 -2.16 20.34 12.27
C ALA A 67 -1.67 21.80 12.39
N GLU A 68 -0.47 22.07 12.89
CA GLU A 68 0.01 23.43 13.20
C GLU A 68 0.94 23.99 12.12
N GLY A 69 1.55 23.15 11.30
CA GLY A 69 2.51 23.57 10.30
C GLY A 69 2.71 22.59 9.16
N VAL A 70 3.51 23.04 8.20
CA VAL A 70 3.92 22.25 7.05
C VAL A 70 5.31 21.73 7.31
N ALA A 71 5.54 20.45 6.99
CA ALA A 71 6.85 19.85 7.11
C ALA A 71 7.18 18.97 5.92
N ASP A 72 8.45 19.00 5.54
CA ASP A 72 9.08 18.01 4.67
C ASP A 72 10.50 17.74 5.14
N ALA A 73 11.09 16.69 4.57
CA ALA A 73 12.40 16.21 4.97
C ALA A 73 13.13 15.60 3.78
N ILE A 74 14.44 15.44 3.94
CA ILE A 74 15.25 14.62 3.06
C ILE A 74 15.76 13.38 3.78
N ARG A 75 16.14 12.39 2.99
CA ARG A 75 17.11 11.38 3.38
C ARG A 75 18.32 11.55 2.48
N HIS A 76 19.49 11.41 3.05
CA HIS A 76 20.74 11.37 2.31
C HIS A 76 21.49 10.10 2.69
N PRO A 77 22.36 9.58 1.82
CA PRO A 77 23.17 8.41 2.14
C PRO A 77 24.02 8.68 3.38
N VAL A 78 24.01 7.74 4.32
CA VAL A 78 24.84 7.72 5.54
C VAL A 78 25.72 6.47 5.61
N ILE A 79 25.46 5.49 4.73
CA ILE A 79 26.32 4.32 4.52
C ILE A 79 26.47 4.10 3.01
N GLU A 80 27.65 3.65 2.61
CA GLU A 80 27.91 3.22 1.25
C GLU A 80 27.40 1.78 1.05
N PRO A 81 26.71 1.46 -0.06
CA PRO A 81 26.37 0.09 -0.38
C PRO A 81 27.62 -0.80 -0.49
N ASP A 82 27.57 -1.97 0.13
CA ASP A 82 28.60 -3.01 0.09
C ASP A 82 28.37 -4.07 -1.01
N ARG A 83 27.45 -3.78 -1.93
CA ARG A 83 26.89 -4.71 -2.91
C ARG A 83 26.51 -3.99 -4.21
N ASP A 84 26.34 -4.75 -5.29
CA ASP A 84 25.97 -4.22 -6.61
C ASP A 84 24.47 -3.89 -6.67
N VAL A 85 24.11 -2.76 -6.09
CA VAL A 85 22.75 -2.19 -6.03
C VAL A 85 22.78 -0.75 -6.49
N ARG A 86 21.64 -0.25 -6.97
CA ARG A 86 21.45 1.17 -7.31
C ARG A 86 20.12 1.66 -6.73
N PRO A 87 20.05 2.89 -6.21
CA PRO A 87 18.77 3.48 -5.85
C PRO A 87 17.81 3.44 -7.03
N PHE A 88 16.62 2.85 -6.83
CA PHE A 88 15.70 2.62 -7.95
C PHE A 88 15.23 3.92 -8.60
N GLN A 89 15.16 5.02 -7.84
CA GLN A 89 14.86 6.34 -8.38
C GLN A 89 15.90 6.80 -9.41
N ASP A 90 17.19 6.55 -9.17
CA ASP A 90 18.26 6.87 -10.12
C ASP A 90 18.16 5.98 -11.37
N VAL A 91 17.82 4.70 -11.18
CA VAL A 91 17.57 3.76 -12.28
C VAL A 91 16.42 4.24 -13.16
N LEU A 92 15.32 4.74 -12.57
CA LEU A 92 14.19 5.27 -13.33
C LEU A 92 14.56 6.50 -14.15
N ILE A 93 15.37 7.42 -13.59
CA ILE A 93 15.84 8.61 -14.31
C ILE A 93 16.77 8.22 -15.46
N ASP A 94 17.74 7.33 -15.20
CA ASP A 94 18.69 6.82 -16.20
C ASP A 94 17.94 6.10 -17.35
N LEU A 95 17.02 5.18 -17.02
CA LEU A 95 16.20 4.49 -18.02
C LEU A 95 15.35 5.47 -18.82
N GLY A 96 14.74 6.45 -18.17
CA GLY A 96 13.92 7.44 -18.85
C GLY A 96 14.72 8.35 -19.79
N GLY A 97 15.94 8.72 -19.42
CA GLY A 97 16.88 9.41 -20.31
C GLY A 97 17.25 8.56 -21.53
N ARG A 98 17.60 7.28 -21.33
CA ARG A 98 17.90 6.34 -22.42
C ARG A 98 16.73 6.10 -23.37
N LEU A 99 15.51 6.11 -22.83
CA LEU A 99 14.27 5.96 -23.59
C LEU A 99 13.75 7.29 -24.17
N LYS A 100 14.46 8.41 -23.94
CA LYS A 100 14.08 9.76 -24.38
C LYS A 100 12.66 10.15 -23.93
N LEU A 101 12.29 9.82 -22.70
CA LEU A 101 10.94 10.10 -22.19
C LEU A 101 10.75 11.61 -21.95
N PRO A 102 9.59 12.18 -22.31
CA PRO A 102 9.27 13.57 -22.01
C PRO A 102 9.46 13.90 -20.53
N GLY A 103 10.13 15.02 -20.25
CA GLY A 103 10.42 15.48 -18.89
C GLY A 103 11.70 14.90 -18.27
N LEU A 104 12.36 13.92 -18.92
CA LEU A 104 13.66 13.37 -18.50
C LEU A 104 14.81 13.67 -19.48
N ILE A 105 14.50 14.37 -20.57
CA ILE A 105 15.48 14.93 -21.52
C ILE A 105 15.23 16.42 -21.73
N ASN A 106 16.29 17.13 -22.13
CA ASN A 106 16.22 18.50 -22.63
C ASN A 106 15.81 18.51 -24.13
N GLU A 107 15.61 19.71 -24.69
CA GLU A 107 15.26 19.88 -26.11
C GLU A 107 16.36 19.36 -27.06
N ASP A 108 17.62 19.37 -26.61
CA ASP A 108 18.78 18.82 -27.33
C ASP A 108 18.99 17.30 -27.10
N GLU A 109 18.00 16.63 -26.50
CA GLU A 109 18.01 15.22 -26.11
C GLU A 109 19.03 14.83 -25.03
N SER A 110 19.75 15.77 -24.43
CA SER A 110 20.61 15.49 -23.27
C SER A 110 19.77 15.08 -22.06
N VAL A 111 20.32 14.23 -21.18
CA VAL A 111 19.64 13.81 -19.95
C VAL A 111 19.40 15.02 -19.05
N LYS A 112 18.15 15.21 -18.62
CA LYS A 112 17.75 16.39 -17.86
C LYS A 112 18.27 16.41 -16.42
N TYR A 113 18.43 15.24 -15.81
CA TYR A 113 18.92 15.09 -14.43
C TYR A 113 20.17 14.19 -14.40
N PRO A 114 21.35 14.71 -14.80
CA PRO A 114 22.57 13.92 -14.94
C PRO A 114 23.03 13.26 -13.63
N ASP A 115 22.80 13.87 -12.47
CA ASP A 115 23.15 13.28 -11.16
C ASP A 115 21.97 12.52 -10.51
N GLY A 116 21.09 11.97 -11.34
CA GLY A 116 20.00 11.10 -10.92
C GLY A 116 18.98 11.81 -10.02
N TYR A 117 18.53 11.11 -8.98
CA TYR A 117 17.44 11.57 -8.13
C TYR A 117 17.84 12.74 -7.24
N ARG A 118 19.13 12.84 -6.86
CA ARG A 118 19.65 14.01 -6.13
C ARG A 118 19.36 15.29 -6.91
N ASP A 119 19.68 15.29 -8.20
CA ASP A 119 19.46 16.43 -9.09
C ASP A 119 17.97 16.67 -9.36
N TYR A 120 17.20 15.59 -9.51
CA TYR A 120 15.75 15.67 -9.63
C TYR A 120 15.10 16.37 -8.44
N ILE A 121 15.50 16.08 -7.20
CA ILE A 121 14.92 16.72 -6.00
C ILE A 121 15.11 18.25 -6.05
N ILE A 122 16.28 18.71 -6.49
CA ILE A 122 16.62 20.14 -6.56
C ILE A 122 15.85 20.83 -7.69
N ASN A 123 15.91 20.25 -8.90
CA ASN A 123 15.57 20.92 -10.14
C ASN A 123 14.19 20.58 -10.70
N HIS A 124 13.57 19.48 -10.26
CA HIS A 124 12.22 19.15 -10.71
C HIS A 124 11.21 20.16 -10.15
N GLU A 125 10.37 20.70 -11.04
CA GLU A 125 9.22 21.51 -10.67
C GLU A 125 7.93 20.83 -11.15
N ARG A 126 7.01 20.57 -10.21
CA ARG A 126 5.69 20.00 -10.51
C ARG A 126 4.82 20.98 -11.27
N THR A 127 4.95 22.25 -10.90
CA THR A 127 4.44 23.47 -11.54
C THR A 127 5.47 24.58 -11.33
N PRO A 128 5.48 25.66 -12.13
CA PRO A 128 6.47 26.73 -11.98
C PRO A 128 6.62 27.21 -10.53
N GLY A 129 7.84 27.15 -9.99
CA GLY A 129 8.19 27.53 -8.63
C GLY A 129 7.94 26.46 -7.56
N VAL A 130 7.20 25.38 -7.83
CA VAL A 130 6.86 24.34 -6.84
C VAL A 130 7.70 23.10 -7.10
N GLY A 131 8.75 22.92 -6.29
CA GLY A 131 9.67 21.79 -6.37
C GLY A 131 9.26 20.58 -5.52
N SER A 132 10.13 19.57 -5.47
CA SER A 132 9.96 18.39 -4.62
C SER A 132 10.02 18.69 -3.12
N LEU A 133 10.72 19.74 -2.73
CA LEU A 133 10.84 20.23 -1.35
C LEU A 133 10.35 21.67 -1.29
N ALA A 134 9.63 22.03 -0.22
CA ALA A 134 9.08 23.36 0.02
C ALA A 134 10.03 24.28 0.80
N GLY A 135 10.93 23.74 1.61
CA GLY A 135 11.91 24.53 2.36
C GLY A 135 13.09 25.00 1.52
N PHE A 136 13.68 26.14 1.90
CA PHE A 136 14.90 26.70 1.30
C PHE A 136 14.82 26.87 -0.23
N ARG A 137 13.70 27.39 -0.74
CA ARG A 137 13.51 27.70 -2.16
C ARG A 137 14.16 29.04 -2.51
N GLY A 138 14.23 29.33 -3.81
CA GLY A 138 14.89 30.52 -4.32
C GLY A 138 16.39 30.33 -4.46
N MET A 139 17.02 31.02 -5.40
CA MET A 139 18.47 30.85 -5.70
C MET A 139 19.37 31.12 -4.47
N ASP A 140 18.89 31.89 -3.50
CA ASP A 140 19.57 32.21 -2.24
C ASP A 140 19.09 31.37 -1.04
N GLY A 141 18.10 30.49 -1.24
CA GLY A 141 17.52 29.65 -0.20
C GLY A 141 16.63 30.36 0.81
N LEU A 142 16.22 31.61 0.56
CA LEU A 142 15.42 32.41 1.49
C LEU A 142 13.90 32.29 1.29
N GLU A 143 13.45 31.68 0.19
CA GLU A 143 12.04 31.48 -0.12
C GLU A 143 11.52 30.15 0.44
N LYS A 144 10.19 29.98 0.44
CA LYS A 144 9.51 28.75 0.87
C LYS A 144 8.24 28.50 0.08
N GLY A 145 7.92 27.22 -0.12
CA GLY A 145 6.78 26.71 -0.87
C GLY A 145 6.89 26.94 -2.37
N LYS A 146 6.95 28.21 -2.79
CA LYS A 146 7.22 28.63 -4.17
C LYS A 146 8.54 29.38 -4.25
N GLY A 147 9.34 29.08 -5.27
CA GLY A 147 10.58 29.76 -5.59
C GLY A 147 11.40 28.97 -6.59
N ALA A 148 12.37 29.62 -7.23
CA ALA A 148 13.28 28.95 -8.18
C ALA A 148 14.03 27.78 -7.50
N PRO A 149 14.48 26.78 -8.27
CA PRO A 149 15.41 25.75 -7.75
C PRO A 149 16.61 26.38 -7.04
N ASN A 150 16.93 25.86 -5.86
CA ASN A 150 18.08 26.30 -5.07
C ASN A 150 19.22 25.28 -5.25
N PRO A 151 20.38 25.64 -5.83
CA PRO A 151 21.48 24.69 -6.02
C PRO A 151 22.06 24.14 -4.71
N ASN A 152 21.87 24.84 -3.58
CA ASN A 152 22.32 24.43 -2.24
C ASN A 152 21.17 23.89 -1.37
N GLN A 153 20.01 23.55 -1.96
CA GLN A 153 18.82 23.18 -1.19
C GLN A 153 19.10 22.01 -0.25
N LEU A 154 19.72 20.95 -0.76
CA LEU A 154 19.97 19.73 0.00
C LEU A 154 20.98 19.98 1.13
N GLU A 155 22.01 20.79 0.89
CA GLU A 155 22.98 21.20 1.90
C GLU A 155 22.29 21.99 3.02
N SER A 156 21.41 22.94 2.70
CA SER A 156 20.60 23.65 3.70
C SER A 156 19.71 22.71 4.52
N TYR A 157 19.12 21.69 3.90
CA TYR A 157 18.39 20.65 4.64
C TYR A 157 19.32 19.85 5.57
N ILE A 158 20.50 19.42 5.10
CA ILE A 158 21.46 18.67 5.93
C ILE A 158 21.87 19.51 7.15
N GLU A 159 22.24 20.77 6.94
CA GLU A 159 22.58 21.72 8.01
C GLU A 159 21.42 21.91 9.00
N ASN A 160 20.18 21.84 8.51
CA ASN A 160 18.97 21.93 9.33
C ASN A 160 18.48 20.58 9.87
N GLY A 161 19.34 19.54 9.92
CA GLY A 161 19.01 18.25 10.50
C GLY A 161 18.10 17.38 9.62
N CYS A 162 18.18 17.56 8.29
CA CYS A 162 17.40 16.86 7.26
C CYS A 162 15.89 17.10 7.30
N PHE A 163 15.44 18.12 8.03
CA PHE A 163 14.02 18.41 8.25
C PHE A 163 13.76 19.90 8.06
N TRP A 164 12.59 20.26 7.56
CA TRP A 164 12.13 21.64 7.47
C TRP A 164 10.71 21.74 7.98
N TYR A 165 10.40 22.82 8.68
CA TYR A 165 9.08 23.09 9.25
C TYR A 165 8.75 24.57 9.15
N ASP A 166 7.53 24.85 8.72
CA ASP A 166 6.95 26.19 8.74
C ASP A 166 5.62 26.17 9.47
N LYS A 167 5.57 26.89 10.60
CA LYS A 167 4.37 27.04 11.39
C LYS A 167 3.36 27.90 10.62
N ILE A 168 2.13 27.42 10.52
CA ILE A 168 1.03 28.24 9.99
C ILE A 168 0.87 29.47 10.91
N PRO A 169 0.80 30.70 10.36
CA PRO A 169 0.60 31.90 11.16
C PRO A 169 -0.61 31.79 12.09
N ASP A 170 -0.52 32.33 13.31
CA ASP A 170 -1.59 32.18 14.31
C ASP A 170 -2.94 32.74 13.80
N ASN A 171 -2.91 33.82 13.01
CA ASN A 171 -4.10 34.40 12.38
C ASN A 171 -4.65 33.58 11.18
N ALA A 172 -3.94 32.53 10.76
CA ALA A 172 -4.30 31.59 9.70
C ALA A 172 -4.65 30.18 10.23
N ALA A 173 -4.56 29.95 11.54
CA ALA A 173 -4.68 28.61 12.12
C ALA A 173 -6.09 27.99 11.98
N TYR A 174 -7.14 28.81 12.03
CA TYR A 174 -8.55 28.38 12.09
C TYR A 174 -9.37 28.80 10.87
N PHE A 175 -10.51 28.14 10.66
CA PHE A 175 -11.44 28.40 9.55
C PHE A 175 -10.79 28.40 8.16
N ARG A 176 -9.79 27.53 7.95
CA ARG A 176 -8.92 27.45 6.76
C ARG A 176 -9.65 27.50 5.42
N HIS A 177 -10.85 26.95 5.36
CA HIS A 177 -11.66 26.97 4.14
C HIS A 177 -12.10 28.39 3.70
N ALA A 178 -12.18 29.36 4.61
CA ALA A 178 -12.60 30.74 4.32
C ALA A 178 -11.70 31.83 4.94
N ASN A 179 -10.71 31.45 5.74
CA ASN A 179 -9.78 32.39 6.35
C ASN A 179 -8.82 32.95 5.29
N LYS A 180 -8.94 34.24 5.00
CA LYS A 180 -8.11 34.94 4.02
C LYS A 180 -6.61 34.73 4.24
N ASN A 181 -6.11 34.86 5.48
CA ASN A 181 -4.67 34.70 5.77
C ASN A 181 -4.21 33.26 5.49
N TYR A 182 -5.06 32.27 5.76
CA TYR A 182 -4.74 30.89 5.41
C TYR A 182 -4.74 30.66 3.91
N LEU A 183 -5.73 31.18 3.18
CA LEU A 183 -5.83 30.99 1.74
C LEU A 183 -4.67 31.67 1.02
N GLU A 184 -4.25 32.86 1.46
CA GLU A 184 -3.04 33.54 0.98
C GLU A 184 -1.77 32.74 1.31
N TYR A 185 -1.63 32.26 2.55
CA TYR A 185 -0.54 31.37 2.96
C TYR A 185 -0.47 30.11 2.09
N ALA A 186 -1.57 29.39 1.94
CA ALA A 186 -1.65 28.15 1.17
C ALA A 186 -1.40 28.38 -0.33
N PHE A 187 -1.85 29.50 -0.89
CA PHE A 187 -1.55 29.88 -2.26
C PHE A 187 -0.05 30.15 -2.45
N ASN A 188 0.57 30.90 -1.54
CA ASN A 188 2.01 31.19 -1.58
C ASN A 188 2.84 29.90 -1.38
N MET A 189 2.36 28.97 -0.57
CA MET A 189 2.97 27.66 -0.40
C MET A 189 2.79 26.71 -1.60
N GLY A 190 1.90 27.02 -2.54
CA GLY A 190 1.61 26.16 -3.70
C GLY A 190 0.61 25.04 -3.47
N PHE A 191 -0.14 25.07 -2.38
CA PHE A 191 -1.15 24.05 -2.08
C PHE A 191 -2.44 24.23 -2.86
N ILE A 192 -2.80 25.48 -3.17
CA ILE A 192 -4.03 25.85 -3.87
C ILE A 192 -3.73 26.80 -5.02
N LYS A 193 -4.63 26.83 -6.01
CA LYS A 193 -4.45 27.59 -7.27
C LYS A 193 -4.75 29.08 -7.11
N ASP A 194 -5.62 29.44 -6.18
CA ASP A 194 -6.03 30.82 -5.90
C ASP A 194 -6.51 30.91 -4.45
N THR A 195 -6.85 32.12 -4.00
CA THR A 195 -7.26 32.40 -2.62
C THR A 195 -8.78 32.38 -2.43
N THR A 196 -9.53 31.78 -3.35
CA THR A 196 -10.99 31.67 -3.23
C THR A 196 -11.34 30.73 -2.09
N PRO A 197 -12.37 31.05 -1.28
CA PRO A 197 -12.84 30.13 -0.25
C PRO A 197 -13.18 28.74 -0.79
N VAL A 198 -12.74 27.70 -0.08
CA VAL A 198 -13.09 26.31 -0.34
C VAL A 198 -14.49 26.06 0.25
N ILE A 199 -15.49 25.96 -0.61
CA ILE A 199 -16.88 25.76 -0.18
C ILE A 199 -17.17 24.26 0.00
N PHE A 200 -17.62 23.88 1.18
CA PHE A 200 -18.12 22.53 1.45
C PHE A 200 -19.51 22.37 0.84
N ASN A 201 -19.60 21.56 -0.21
CA ASN A 201 -20.86 21.30 -0.89
C ASN A 201 -21.55 20.09 -0.26
N VAL A 202 -22.76 20.30 0.28
CA VAL A 202 -23.65 19.19 0.67
C VAL A 202 -24.25 18.54 -0.58
N TYR A 203 -24.57 19.35 -1.58
CA TYR A 203 -25.02 18.91 -2.89
C TYR A 203 -23.87 18.96 -3.90
N SER A 204 -23.45 17.80 -4.41
CA SER A 204 -22.32 17.68 -5.34
C SER A 204 -22.78 17.75 -6.80
N GLU A 205 -22.63 18.92 -7.42
CA GLU A 205 -22.89 19.11 -8.86
C GLU A 205 -22.11 18.13 -9.76
N PRO A 206 -20.82 17.80 -9.49
CA PRO A 206 -20.14 16.75 -10.24
C PRO A 206 -20.85 15.40 -10.18
N GLN A 207 -21.28 14.97 -8.99
CA GLN A 207 -22.02 13.70 -8.82
C GLN A 207 -23.37 13.75 -9.56
N GLN A 208 -24.08 14.87 -9.51
CA GLN A 208 -25.33 15.03 -10.26
C GLN A 208 -25.12 14.84 -11.77
N LYS A 209 -24.03 15.38 -12.35
CA LYS A 209 -23.73 15.19 -13.78
C LYS A 209 -23.53 13.71 -14.12
N PHE A 210 -22.82 12.96 -13.28
CA PHE A 210 -22.69 11.51 -13.44
C PHE A 210 -24.04 10.80 -13.32
N LYS A 211 -24.87 11.17 -12.34
CA LYS A 211 -26.21 10.60 -12.17
C LYS A 211 -27.10 10.83 -13.40
N LEU A 212 -27.10 12.05 -13.95
CA LEU A 212 -27.82 12.40 -15.18
C LEU A 212 -27.30 11.61 -16.39
N ALA A 213 -25.97 11.46 -16.51
CA ALA A 213 -25.36 10.60 -17.52
C ALA A 213 -25.86 9.15 -17.40
N GLY A 214 -25.91 8.59 -16.18
CA GLY A 214 -26.51 7.27 -15.90
C GLY A 214 -28.02 7.18 -16.21
N GLN A 215 -28.73 8.31 -16.30
CA GLN A 215 -30.12 8.40 -16.74
C GLN A 215 -30.26 8.60 -18.26
N GLY A 216 -29.15 8.67 -18.99
CA GLY A 216 -29.14 8.89 -20.44
C GLY A 216 -29.22 10.36 -20.86
N LEU A 217 -28.87 11.29 -19.97
CA LEU A 217 -28.89 12.74 -20.22
C LEU A 217 -27.47 13.30 -20.29
N GLY A 218 -27.25 14.27 -21.18
CA GLY A 218 -25.97 14.93 -21.39
C GLY A 218 -25.14 14.33 -22.53
N GLU A 219 -23.93 14.86 -22.72
CA GLU A 219 -23.06 14.52 -23.86
C GLU A 219 -22.34 13.17 -23.68
N HIS A 220 -22.06 12.77 -22.44
CA HIS A 220 -21.31 11.55 -22.12
C HIS A 220 -22.20 10.56 -21.39
N ILE A 221 -22.72 9.56 -22.12
CA ILE A 221 -23.58 8.51 -21.57
C ILE A 221 -22.73 7.26 -21.32
N PRO A 222 -22.75 6.66 -20.12
CA PRO A 222 -22.01 5.44 -19.84
C PRO A 222 -22.59 4.25 -20.61
N PRO A 223 -21.82 3.18 -20.83
CA PRO A 223 -22.33 1.96 -21.44
C PRO A 223 -23.56 1.43 -20.70
N LYS A 224 -24.48 0.78 -21.42
CA LYS A 224 -25.72 0.20 -20.84
C LYS A 224 -25.46 -0.66 -19.60
N THR A 225 -24.35 -1.39 -19.57
CA THR A 225 -23.93 -2.22 -18.44
C THR A 225 -23.66 -1.45 -17.15
N HIS A 226 -23.40 -0.14 -17.22
CA HIS A 226 -22.99 0.71 -16.11
C HIS A 226 -24.04 1.77 -15.72
N MET A 227 -25.05 2.02 -16.55
CA MET A 227 -26.05 3.07 -16.32
C MET A 227 -26.74 2.96 -14.95
N ASP A 228 -27.23 1.76 -14.59
CA ASP A 228 -27.89 1.52 -13.29
C ASP A 228 -26.94 1.76 -12.11
N ARG A 229 -25.68 1.32 -12.23
CA ARG A 229 -24.64 1.51 -11.20
C ARG A 229 -24.35 2.99 -11.01
N VAL A 230 -24.13 3.74 -12.10
CA VAL A 230 -23.86 5.18 -12.05
C VAL A 230 -25.05 5.92 -11.44
N LYS A 231 -26.27 5.63 -11.89
CA LYS A 231 -27.49 6.25 -11.38
C LYS A 231 -27.71 6.02 -9.88
N LYS A 232 -27.34 4.83 -9.37
CA LYS A 232 -27.52 4.43 -7.97
C LYS A 232 -26.52 5.10 -7.03
N TYR A 233 -25.23 5.12 -7.41
CA TYR A 233 -24.15 5.48 -6.48
C TYR A 233 -23.67 6.92 -6.59
N PHE A 234 -23.80 7.57 -7.75
CA PHE A 234 -23.36 8.96 -7.93
C PHE A 234 -24.44 9.94 -7.46
N ASP A 235 -24.95 9.75 -6.25
CA ASP A 235 -25.97 10.65 -5.70
C ASP A 235 -25.35 12.01 -5.35
N PRO A 236 -25.97 13.13 -5.74
CA PRO A 236 -25.46 14.45 -5.36
C PRO A 236 -25.56 14.72 -3.86
N LEU A 237 -26.39 13.98 -3.12
CA LEU A 237 -26.47 14.07 -1.67
C LEU A 237 -25.82 12.85 -1.01
N PRO A 238 -25.37 12.98 0.25
CA PRO A 238 -24.98 11.82 1.05
C PRO A 238 -26.17 10.85 1.17
N ILE A 239 -25.96 9.62 0.73
CA ILE A 239 -26.93 8.53 0.84
C ILE A 239 -26.35 7.35 1.61
N TRP A 240 -27.23 6.56 2.19
CA TRP A 240 -26.88 5.23 2.69
C TRP A 240 -27.12 4.19 1.58
N TYR A 241 -26.17 3.28 1.41
CA TYR A 241 -26.34 2.08 0.60
C TYR A 241 -25.67 0.89 1.31
N GLU A 242 -26.18 -0.31 1.03
CA GLU A 242 -25.63 -1.55 1.57
C GLU A 242 -24.26 -1.85 0.92
N THR A 243 -23.35 -2.45 1.67
CA THR A 243 -22.04 -2.87 1.13
C THR A 243 -22.22 -3.78 -0.09
N LEU A 244 -21.35 -3.65 -1.10
CA LEU A 244 -21.57 -4.25 -2.42
C LEU A 244 -21.74 -5.77 -2.37
N GLU A 245 -20.99 -6.46 -1.50
CA GLU A 245 -21.11 -7.91 -1.32
C GLU A 245 -22.42 -8.34 -0.65
N GLN A 246 -23.06 -7.45 0.09
CA GLN A 246 -24.24 -7.75 0.91
C GLN A 246 -25.54 -7.30 0.25
N GLU A 247 -25.48 -6.63 -0.89
CA GLU A 247 -26.66 -6.33 -1.70
C GLU A 247 -27.40 -7.62 -2.04
N PRO A 248 -28.74 -7.63 -2.05
CA PRO A 248 -29.53 -8.84 -2.27
C PRO A 248 -29.14 -9.65 -3.52
N GLU A 249 -28.74 -8.97 -4.60
CA GLU A 249 -28.27 -9.58 -5.85
C GLU A 249 -26.90 -10.26 -5.75
N ASN A 250 -26.07 -9.87 -4.77
CA ASN A 250 -24.70 -10.37 -4.60
C ASN A 250 -24.58 -11.29 -3.38
N LYS A 251 -25.51 -11.19 -2.43
CA LYS A 251 -25.45 -11.83 -1.13
C LYS A 251 -25.58 -13.35 -1.25
N GLU A 252 -24.61 -14.07 -0.72
CA GLU A 252 -24.68 -15.52 -0.56
C GLU A 252 -25.12 -15.91 0.86
N ASN A 253 -25.93 -16.96 0.96
CA ASN A 253 -26.42 -17.46 2.24
C ASN A 253 -25.33 -18.27 2.95
N GLY A 254 -25.18 -18.05 4.27
CA GLY A 254 -24.29 -18.86 5.13
C GLY A 254 -23.03 -18.15 5.63
N PHE A 255 -22.62 -17.04 5.01
CA PHE A 255 -21.53 -16.19 5.47
C PHE A 255 -22.09 -15.06 6.34
N ILE A 256 -22.07 -15.22 7.66
CA ILE A 256 -22.78 -14.33 8.61
C ILE A 256 -21.86 -13.56 9.56
N ILE A 257 -20.56 -13.86 9.53
CA ILE A 257 -19.54 -13.23 10.37
C ILE A 257 -18.76 -12.24 9.52
N HIS A 258 -18.57 -11.01 9.99
CA HIS A 258 -17.71 -10.03 9.34
C HIS A 258 -16.24 -10.34 9.67
N ALA A 259 -15.35 -10.31 8.69
CA ALA A 259 -13.92 -10.46 8.94
C ALA A 259 -13.19 -9.17 8.55
N ILE A 260 -12.32 -8.68 9.44
CA ILE A 260 -11.53 -7.48 9.17
C ILE A 260 -10.04 -7.76 9.38
N THR A 261 -9.21 -7.04 8.65
CA THR A 261 -7.76 -7.09 8.83
C THR A 261 -7.26 -5.74 9.34
N GLN A 262 -6.30 -5.76 10.25
CA GLN A 262 -5.68 -4.56 10.83
C GLN A 262 -4.19 -4.56 10.54
N ARG A 263 -3.57 -3.38 10.47
CA ARG A 263 -2.11 -3.29 10.31
C ARG A 263 -1.43 -3.36 11.68
N PRO A 264 -0.41 -4.21 11.87
CA PRO A 264 0.35 -4.21 13.12
C PRO A 264 1.00 -2.85 13.35
N ALA A 265 0.79 -2.23 14.51
CA ALA A 265 1.31 -0.89 14.80
C ALA A 265 2.84 -0.81 14.77
N ALA A 266 3.53 -1.92 15.10
CA ALA A 266 4.99 -2.00 15.08
C ALA A 266 5.59 -2.25 13.69
N MET A 267 4.77 -2.45 12.65
CA MET A 267 5.24 -2.79 11.30
C MET A 267 4.70 -1.81 10.26
N TYR A 268 5.55 -1.40 9.33
CA TYR A 268 5.11 -0.69 8.14
C TYR A 268 4.68 -1.69 7.06
N HIS A 269 3.41 -2.08 7.05
CA HIS A 269 2.88 -3.10 6.13
C HIS A 269 3.76 -4.37 6.14
N SER A 270 4.07 -4.92 4.96
CA SER A 270 5.00 -6.03 4.76
C SER A 270 6.47 -5.63 4.79
N TRP A 271 6.80 -4.34 4.82
CA TRP A 271 8.18 -3.86 4.75
C TRP A 271 8.92 -4.08 6.08
N GLY A 272 8.17 -4.26 7.18
CA GLY A 272 8.73 -4.69 8.45
C GLY A 272 9.10 -6.18 8.51
N SER A 273 8.63 -6.98 7.54
CA SER A 273 8.79 -8.44 7.61
C SER A 273 10.24 -8.89 7.52
N GLN A 274 11.13 -8.15 6.85
CA GLN A 274 12.56 -8.50 6.84
C GLN A 274 13.23 -8.39 8.23
N ASN A 275 12.68 -7.55 9.12
CA ASN A 275 13.33 -7.17 10.37
C ASN A 275 13.17 -8.28 11.43
N ALA A 276 14.30 -8.85 11.83
CA ALA A 276 14.34 -9.95 12.80
C ALA A 276 13.79 -9.57 14.19
N TRP A 277 13.93 -8.31 14.62
CA TRP A 277 13.40 -7.85 15.91
C TRP A 277 11.88 -7.69 15.87
N LEU A 278 11.33 -7.15 14.79
CA LEU A 278 9.87 -7.04 14.63
C LEU A 278 9.19 -8.42 14.59
N ARG A 279 9.86 -9.42 14.03
CA ARG A 279 9.39 -10.82 14.07
C ARG A 279 9.36 -11.40 15.49
N GLN A 280 10.14 -10.91 16.44
CA GLN A 280 10.03 -11.35 17.85
C GLN A 280 8.73 -10.85 18.49
N ILE A 281 8.21 -9.70 18.06
CA ILE A 281 6.94 -9.14 18.52
C ILE A 281 5.77 -9.86 17.85
N HIS A 282 5.89 -10.12 16.55
CA HIS A 282 4.86 -10.71 15.71
C HIS A 282 5.37 -11.98 14.99
N GLY A 283 5.66 -13.03 15.76
CA GLY A 283 6.15 -14.30 15.22
C GLY A 283 5.11 -15.07 14.41
N SER A 284 3.82 -14.90 14.71
CA SER A 284 2.69 -15.38 13.93
C SER A 284 1.45 -14.53 14.27
N ASN A 285 0.41 -14.60 13.42
CA ASN A 285 -0.89 -14.00 13.71
C ASN A 285 -1.92 -15.07 14.13
N ARG A 286 -3.02 -14.59 14.72
CA ARG A 286 -4.18 -15.40 15.14
C ARG A 286 -5.44 -14.81 14.55
N LEU A 287 -6.44 -15.64 14.32
CA LEU A 287 -7.80 -15.16 14.11
C LEU A 287 -8.43 -14.87 15.48
N PHE A 288 -8.64 -13.59 15.78
CA PHE A 288 -9.32 -13.19 16.99
C PHE A 288 -10.83 -13.38 16.84
N ILE A 289 -11.41 -14.23 17.70
CA ILE A 289 -12.83 -14.57 17.67
C ILE A 289 -13.53 -14.18 18.99
N PRO A 290 -14.81 -13.75 18.94
CA PRO A 290 -15.53 -13.38 20.15
C PRO A 290 -15.89 -14.63 20.97
N LYS A 291 -15.93 -14.49 22.30
CA LYS A 291 -16.17 -15.62 23.22
C LYS A 291 -17.49 -16.35 22.95
N LEU A 292 -18.54 -15.63 22.57
CA LEU A 292 -19.84 -16.23 22.27
C LEU A 292 -19.76 -17.17 21.05
N LEU A 293 -19.11 -16.72 19.97
CA LEU A 293 -18.91 -17.53 18.77
C LEU A 293 -18.01 -18.74 19.05
N ALA A 294 -16.94 -18.55 19.83
CA ALA A 294 -16.07 -19.63 20.27
C ALA A 294 -16.86 -20.73 21.02
N ASN A 295 -17.73 -20.34 21.96
CA ASN A 295 -18.57 -21.28 22.70
C ASN A 295 -19.57 -22.00 21.78
N GLN A 296 -20.23 -21.29 20.85
CA GLN A 296 -21.16 -21.88 19.88
C GLN A 296 -20.49 -22.93 18.99
N LEU A 297 -19.26 -22.66 18.55
CA LEU A 297 -18.47 -23.58 17.73
C LEU A 297 -17.72 -24.62 18.55
N SER A 298 -17.78 -24.57 19.88
CA SER A 298 -16.98 -25.39 20.80
C SER A 298 -15.46 -25.32 20.51
N VAL A 299 -14.96 -24.11 20.24
CA VAL A 299 -13.58 -23.79 19.88
C VAL A 299 -12.85 -23.15 21.08
N ASN A 300 -11.62 -23.60 21.35
CA ASN A 300 -10.74 -23.09 22.39
C ASN A 300 -9.59 -22.25 21.82
N ASN A 301 -8.87 -21.56 22.71
CA ASN A 301 -7.63 -20.86 22.33
C ASN A 301 -6.63 -21.84 21.72
N GLY A 302 -6.09 -21.49 20.56
CA GLY A 302 -5.08 -22.30 19.88
C GLY A 302 -5.65 -23.43 19.01
N ASP A 303 -6.96 -23.63 18.99
CA ASP A 303 -7.59 -24.57 18.05
C ASP A 303 -7.44 -24.06 16.61
N TRP A 304 -7.38 -25.02 15.68
CA TRP A 304 -7.48 -24.74 14.25
C TRP A 304 -8.95 -24.70 13.81
N VAL A 305 -9.26 -23.74 12.95
CA VAL A 305 -10.57 -23.61 12.32
C VAL A 305 -10.40 -23.42 10.82
N TYR A 306 -11.41 -23.86 10.07
CA TYR A 306 -11.59 -23.40 8.71
C TYR A 306 -12.37 -22.10 8.70
N VAL A 307 -11.92 -21.15 7.89
CA VAL A 307 -12.65 -19.91 7.59
C VAL A 307 -12.85 -19.85 6.10
N SER A 308 -14.09 -19.66 5.66
CA SER A 308 -14.43 -19.58 4.24
C SER A 308 -15.25 -18.35 3.93
N SER A 309 -15.08 -17.85 2.71
CA SER A 309 -15.95 -16.88 2.05
C SER A 309 -16.35 -17.45 0.69
N ARG A 310 -17.06 -16.67 -0.13
CA ARG A 310 -17.36 -17.04 -1.52
C ARG A 310 -16.10 -17.23 -2.36
N LYS A 311 -15.04 -16.48 -2.01
CA LYS A 311 -13.75 -16.47 -2.72
C LYS A 311 -12.92 -17.72 -2.49
N GLY A 312 -12.93 -18.23 -1.26
CA GLY A 312 -12.00 -19.27 -0.88
C GLY A 312 -12.12 -19.73 0.56
N LYS A 313 -11.15 -20.52 0.98
CA LYS A 313 -11.10 -21.15 2.30
C LYS A 313 -9.66 -21.11 2.82
N ILE A 314 -9.50 -20.79 4.09
CA ILE A 314 -8.22 -20.78 4.82
C ILE A 314 -8.32 -21.64 6.07
N LYS A 315 -7.18 -22.14 6.53
CA LYS A 315 -7.04 -22.85 7.81
C LYS A 315 -6.19 -22.00 8.74
N VAL A 316 -6.69 -21.66 9.92
CA VAL A 316 -6.05 -20.66 10.79
C VAL A 316 -6.20 -21.03 12.26
N ARG A 317 -5.25 -20.53 13.06
CA ARG A 317 -5.26 -20.73 14.52
C ARG A 317 -6.00 -19.59 15.21
N VAL A 318 -6.93 -19.94 16.10
CA VAL A 318 -7.78 -18.95 16.76
C VAL A 318 -7.24 -18.47 18.10
N LYS A 319 -7.64 -17.25 18.47
CA LYS A 319 -7.49 -16.72 19.83
C LYS A 319 -8.78 -16.02 20.24
N ILE A 320 -9.31 -16.37 21.40
CA ILE A 320 -10.54 -15.79 21.93
C ILE A 320 -10.23 -14.39 22.48
N MET A 321 -11.04 -13.41 22.09
CA MET A 321 -10.94 -12.03 22.55
C MET A 321 -12.30 -11.57 23.13
N LEU A 322 -12.27 -11.07 24.37
CA LEU A 322 -13.50 -10.64 25.07
C LEU A 322 -14.04 -9.29 24.58
N GLY A 323 -13.16 -8.39 24.12
CA GLY A 323 -13.52 -7.04 23.65
C GLY A 323 -14.07 -6.98 22.23
N LEU A 324 -14.48 -8.10 21.64
CA LEU A 324 -14.92 -8.18 20.25
C LEU A 324 -16.43 -8.37 20.17
N ASN A 325 -17.11 -7.65 19.27
CA ASN A 325 -18.54 -7.85 19.06
C ASN A 325 -18.81 -9.26 18.52
N ASN A 326 -20.00 -9.80 18.79
CA ASN A 326 -20.32 -11.21 18.52
C ASN A 326 -20.42 -11.60 17.03
N LYS A 327 -20.30 -10.65 16.10
CA LYS A 327 -20.44 -10.88 14.66
C LYS A 327 -19.20 -10.50 13.86
N THR A 328 -18.09 -10.20 14.52
CA THR A 328 -16.84 -9.80 13.85
C THR A 328 -15.69 -10.67 14.32
N VAL A 329 -14.82 -11.02 13.39
CA VAL A 329 -13.50 -11.61 13.65
C VAL A 329 -12.43 -10.74 13.02
N TRP A 330 -11.22 -10.79 13.55
CA TRP A 330 -10.15 -9.99 12.96
C TRP A 330 -8.78 -10.63 13.09
N THR A 331 -7.84 -10.17 12.27
CA THR A 331 -6.43 -10.55 12.37
C THR A 331 -5.51 -9.41 11.93
N TRP A 332 -4.22 -9.55 12.24
CA TRP A 332 -3.18 -8.70 11.70
C TRP A 332 -2.89 -9.04 10.23
N ASN A 333 -2.82 -8.04 9.37
CA ASN A 333 -2.34 -8.15 7.99
C ASN A 333 -0.81 -8.22 7.97
N ALA A 334 -0.26 -8.53 6.79
CA ALA A 334 1.16 -8.51 6.46
C ALA A 334 2.05 -9.55 7.16
N ILE A 335 1.50 -10.36 8.08
CA ILE A 335 2.16 -11.51 8.70
C ILE A 335 1.78 -12.79 7.93
N GLY A 336 2.68 -13.77 7.89
CA GLY A 336 2.45 -15.04 7.18
C GLY A 336 3.22 -15.11 5.87
N LYS A 337 4.52 -14.82 5.94
CA LYS A 337 5.40 -14.81 4.78
C LYS A 337 5.77 -16.21 4.32
N ARG A 338 5.93 -16.37 3.02
CA ARG A 338 6.32 -17.65 2.42
C ARG A 338 7.73 -18.04 2.86
N SER A 339 7.91 -19.30 3.27
CA SER A 339 9.23 -19.85 3.58
C SER A 339 10.27 -19.49 2.50
N GLY A 340 11.43 -18.96 2.90
CA GLY A 340 12.50 -18.53 1.98
C GLY A 340 12.46 -17.05 1.56
N SER A 341 11.31 -16.36 1.61
CA SER A 341 11.27 -14.90 1.36
C SER A 341 11.92 -14.14 2.52
N TRP A 342 12.63 -13.05 2.22
CA TRP A 342 13.44 -12.29 3.19
C TRP A 342 14.33 -13.17 4.08
N ASN A 343 14.83 -14.27 3.50
CA ASN A 343 15.59 -15.28 4.22
C ASN A 343 14.84 -15.83 5.45
N LEU A 344 13.53 -16.09 5.35
CA LEU A 344 12.72 -16.74 6.39
C LEU A 344 13.00 -18.25 6.43
N GLN A 345 13.01 -18.85 7.62
CA GLN A 345 13.23 -20.31 7.80
C GLN A 345 11.92 -21.05 7.59
N SER A 346 11.97 -22.33 7.26
CA SER A 346 10.74 -23.13 7.09
C SER A 346 10.18 -23.66 8.41
N ASN A 347 10.99 -23.70 9.45
CA ASN A 347 10.65 -24.24 10.77
C ASN A 347 10.37 -23.14 11.81
N VAL A 348 9.77 -22.02 11.40
CA VAL A 348 9.39 -20.91 12.28
C VAL A 348 7.89 -20.69 12.27
N GLU A 349 7.36 -20.15 13.37
CA GLU A 349 5.92 -19.94 13.54
C GLU A 349 5.28 -19.09 12.43
N GLU A 350 6.00 -18.10 11.88
CA GLU A 350 5.47 -17.26 10.81
C GLU A 350 5.16 -18.07 9.55
N ALA A 351 6.06 -19.00 9.21
CA ALA A 351 5.95 -19.85 8.03
C ALA A 351 4.95 -20.99 8.22
N SER A 352 4.81 -21.50 9.44
CA SER A 352 3.88 -22.60 9.73
C SER A 352 2.49 -22.11 10.09
N GLU A 353 2.35 -21.08 10.93
CA GLU A 353 1.06 -20.67 11.49
C GLU A 353 0.56 -19.31 10.99
N GLY A 354 1.45 -18.47 10.43
CA GLY A 354 1.07 -17.18 9.88
C GLY A 354 0.17 -17.32 8.65
N PHE A 355 -0.74 -16.37 8.46
CA PHE A 355 -1.72 -16.42 7.37
C PHE A 355 -2.19 -15.03 6.93
N LEU A 356 -2.73 -14.94 5.72
CA LEU A 356 -3.36 -13.72 5.20
C LEU A 356 -4.88 -13.91 5.07
N LEU A 357 -5.65 -12.98 5.64
CA LEU A 357 -7.11 -12.94 5.42
C LEU A 357 -7.45 -12.63 3.95
N ASN A 358 -6.52 -12.04 3.20
CA ASN A 358 -6.74 -11.59 1.84
C ASN A 358 -7.20 -12.69 0.87
N HIS A 359 -6.90 -13.97 1.16
CA HIS A 359 -7.41 -15.10 0.39
C HIS A 359 -8.93 -15.25 0.41
N LEU A 360 -9.61 -14.60 1.36
CA LEU A 360 -11.06 -14.60 1.49
C LEU A 360 -11.73 -13.34 0.93
N ILE A 361 -10.96 -12.30 0.58
CA ILE A 361 -11.51 -11.02 0.14
C ILE A 361 -11.80 -11.12 -1.36
N ASP A 362 -13.07 -10.97 -1.73
CA ASP A 362 -13.48 -10.94 -3.13
C ASP A 362 -12.96 -9.65 -3.79
N ASP A 363 -12.34 -9.78 -4.95
CA ASP A 363 -11.91 -8.67 -5.79
C ASP A 363 -12.89 -8.37 -6.94
N SER A 364 -13.88 -9.25 -7.13
CA SER A 364 -14.92 -9.14 -8.15
C SER A 364 -16.28 -9.50 -7.55
N LEU A 365 -17.31 -8.75 -7.91
CA LEU A 365 -18.69 -9.08 -7.57
C LEU A 365 -19.23 -10.21 -8.47
N PRO A 366 -20.26 -10.95 -8.03
CA PRO A 366 -20.97 -11.89 -8.89
C PRO A 366 -21.42 -11.26 -10.22
N ARG A 367 -21.56 -12.09 -11.25
CA ARG A 367 -22.02 -11.62 -12.56
C ARG A 367 -23.45 -11.08 -12.45
N ASN A 368 -23.66 -9.88 -12.95
CA ASN A 368 -24.95 -9.22 -12.97
C ASN A 368 -25.89 -9.77 -14.06
N LYS A 369 -27.11 -9.21 -14.17
CA LYS A 369 -28.13 -9.54 -15.18
C LYS A 369 -27.68 -9.41 -16.64
N HIS A 370 -26.56 -8.75 -16.91
CA HIS A 370 -25.96 -8.57 -18.23
C HIS A 370 -24.72 -9.46 -18.45
N ASN A 371 -24.53 -10.49 -17.61
CA ASN A 371 -23.36 -11.37 -17.65
C ASN A 371 -22.03 -10.61 -17.49
N TYR A 372 -22.03 -9.49 -16.76
CA TYR A 372 -20.85 -8.68 -16.47
C TYR A 372 -20.52 -8.73 -14.98
N SER A 373 -19.24 -8.89 -14.64
CA SER A 373 -18.75 -8.85 -13.25
C SER A 373 -18.00 -7.53 -13.04
N PHE A 374 -18.44 -6.76 -12.05
CA PHE A 374 -17.74 -5.55 -11.64
C PHE A 374 -16.59 -5.91 -10.70
N SER A 375 -15.56 -5.07 -10.65
CA SER A 375 -14.61 -5.11 -9.53
C SER A 375 -15.35 -4.86 -8.21
N ASN A 376 -14.92 -5.53 -7.15
CA ASN A 376 -15.37 -5.26 -5.79
C ASN A 376 -14.64 -4.03 -5.25
N SER A 377 -15.06 -2.88 -5.76
CA SER A 377 -14.48 -1.59 -5.46
C SER A 377 -15.56 -0.53 -5.31
N ASP A 378 -15.28 0.49 -4.50
CA ASP A 378 -16.13 1.66 -4.33
C ASP A 378 -16.55 2.19 -5.72
N PRO A 379 -17.86 2.31 -5.99
CA PRO A 379 -18.38 2.63 -7.32
C PRO A 379 -17.98 4.01 -7.85
N ILE A 380 -17.53 4.91 -6.98
CA ILE A 380 -17.21 6.29 -7.32
C ILE A 380 -15.70 6.46 -7.54
N THR A 381 -14.89 5.94 -6.61
CA THR A 381 -13.43 6.16 -6.56
C THR A 381 -12.64 5.00 -7.14
N GLY A 382 -13.24 3.81 -7.27
CA GLY A 382 -12.54 2.59 -7.69
C GLY A 382 -11.64 1.99 -6.60
N GLN A 383 -11.67 2.49 -5.36
CA GLN A 383 -10.91 1.91 -4.26
C GLN A 383 -11.40 0.50 -3.91
N ALA A 384 -10.47 -0.46 -3.73
CA ALA A 384 -10.83 -1.84 -3.39
C ALA A 384 -11.55 -1.95 -2.04
N ALA A 385 -12.56 -2.82 -1.95
CA ALA A 385 -13.36 -3.04 -0.75
C ALA A 385 -12.70 -4.05 0.21
N TRP A 386 -11.82 -3.58 1.11
CA TRP A 386 -11.06 -4.45 2.03
C TRP A 386 -11.84 -4.94 3.26
N PHE A 387 -12.98 -4.30 3.58
CA PHE A 387 -13.64 -4.45 4.89
C PHE A 387 -15.06 -5.00 4.81
N ASP A 388 -15.51 -5.40 3.61
CA ASP A 388 -16.88 -5.85 3.37
C ASP A 388 -17.05 -7.37 3.53
N VAL A 389 -15.94 -8.10 3.60
CA VAL A 389 -15.91 -9.57 3.55
C VAL A 389 -16.70 -10.20 4.70
N ARG A 390 -17.59 -11.12 4.31
CA ARG A 390 -18.28 -12.03 5.23
C ARG A 390 -17.76 -13.44 5.10
N VAL A 391 -17.68 -14.11 6.24
CA VAL A 391 -17.12 -15.44 6.38
C VAL A 391 -18.03 -16.37 7.18
N LYS A 392 -17.74 -17.67 7.04
CA LYS A 392 -18.22 -18.77 7.85
C LYS A 392 -17.02 -19.38 8.56
N ILE A 393 -17.21 -19.80 9.80
CA ILE A 393 -16.15 -20.42 10.61
C ILE A 393 -16.62 -21.81 11.03
N GLU A 394 -15.76 -22.79 10.81
CA GLU A 394 -16.04 -24.19 11.08
C GLU A 394 -14.92 -24.80 11.91
N LYS A 395 -15.28 -25.47 13.00
CA LYS A 395 -14.34 -26.23 13.79
C LYS A 395 -13.82 -27.42 12.98
N ILE A 396 -12.51 -27.66 13.04
CA ILE A 396 -11.92 -28.86 12.45
C ILE A 396 -12.17 -30.03 13.40
N THR A 397 -12.84 -31.07 12.91
CA THR A 397 -13.26 -32.24 13.70
C THR A 397 -12.52 -33.52 13.31
N ASN A 398 -11.77 -33.53 12.21
CA ASN A 398 -11.16 -34.73 11.66
C ASN A 398 -9.65 -34.76 11.94
N THR A 399 -9.23 -35.63 12.86
CA THR A 399 -7.85 -35.72 13.35
C THR A 399 -6.87 -36.40 12.38
N GLN A 400 -7.34 -37.03 11.29
CA GLN A 400 -6.47 -37.64 10.28
C GLN A 400 -5.91 -36.62 9.27
N GLU A 401 -6.60 -35.50 9.04
CA GLU A 401 -6.08 -34.34 8.26
C GLU A 401 -5.21 -33.40 9.12
N ASP A 402 -5.22 -33.59 10.45
CA ASP A 402 -4.63 -32.72 11.47
C ASP A 402 -3.12 -32.99 11.72
N THR A 403 -2.46 -33.71 10.82
CA THR A 403 -1.04 -34.08 10.98
C THR A 403 -0.07 -32.95 10.67
N LEU A 404 -0.53 -31.89 9.99
CA LEU A 404 0.27 -30.69 9.72
C LEU A 404 -0.35 -29.51 10.47
N SER A 405 0.26 -29.16 11.61
CA SER A 405 -0.02 -27.92 12.37
C SER A 405 0.44 -26.69 11.58
N VAL A 406 -0.13 -26.49 10.40
CA VAL A 406 0.18 -25.42 9.47
C VAL A 406 -1.07 -24.68 9.01
N SER A 407 -0.96 -23.39 8.75
CA SER A 407 -2.02 -22.58 8.12
C SER A 407 -2.21 -22.97 6.66
N GLU A 408 -3.38 -22.66 6.11
CA GLU A 408 -3.67 -22.84 4.68
C GLU A 408 -4.24 -21.55 4.07
N PRO A 409 -3.89 -21.22 2.82
CA PRO A 409 -2.97 -21.95 1.94
C PRO A 409 -1.51 -21.87 2.43
N ASN A 410 -0.77 -22.96 2.28
CA ASN A 410 0.67 -23.03 2.49
C ASN A 410 1.37 -23.28 1.16
N PHE A 411 2.56 -22.70 0.98
CA PHE A 411 3.31 -22.77 -0.27
C PHE A 411 4.69 -23.38 -0.04
N ASP A 412 5.20 -24.08 -1.06
CA ASP A 412 6.56 -24.62 -1.01
C ASP A 412 7.59 -23.56 -0.74
N LYS A 413 8.66 -23.91 -0.03
CA LYS A 413 9.78 -22.99 0.24
C LYS A 413 10.35 -22.43 -1.07
N LEU A 414 10.56 -21.11 -1.10
CA LEU A 414 11.28 -20.45 -2.20
C LEU A 414 12.75 -20.87 -2.22
N ILE A 415 13.26 -21.09 -3.43
CA ILE A 415 14.67 -21.34 -3.66
C ILE A 415 15.42 -20.02 -3.45
N LEU A 416 16.40 -20.03 -2.55
CA LEU A 416 17.23 -18.85 -2.29
C LEU A 416 18.13 -18.56 -3.50
N PRO A 417 18.43 -17.28 -3.79
CA PRO A 417 19.38 -16.94 -4.85
C PRO A 417 20.73 -17.64 -4.65
N PRO A 418 21.42 -18.01 -5.75
CA PRO A 418 22.77 -18.56 -5.65
C PRO A 418 23.69 -17.54 -4.99
N LYS A 419 24.66 -18.04 -4.19
CA LYS A 419 25.67 -17.22 -3.47
C LYS A 419 25.12 -16.33 -2.35
N MET A 420 23.87 -16.53 -1.89
CA MET A 420 23.42 -15.91 -0.65
C MET A 420 24.31 -16.34 0.53
N PRO A 421 24.68 -15.41 1.43
CA PRO A 421 25.46 -15.76 2.61
C PRO A 421 24.69 -16.75 3.51
N VAL A 422 25.44 -17.57 4.24
CA VAL A 422 24.86 -18.47 5.24
C VAL A 422 24.15 -17.62 6.27
N ARG A 423 22.89 -17.96 6.55
CA ARG A 423 22.08 -17.24 7.53
C ARG A 423 22.71 -17.37 8.92
N PRO A 424 22.89 -16.26 9.66
CA PRO A 424 23.32 -16.34 11.05
C PRO A 424 22.20 -16.94 11.92
N ASN A 425 22.56 -17.80 12.88
CA ASN A 425 21.59 -18.35 13.84
C ASN A 425 21.11 -17.29 14.85
N ILE A 426 21.94 -16.29 15.13
CA ILE A 426 21.68 -15.21 16.06
C ILE A 426 22.02 -13.90 15.35
N ILE A 427 21.09 -12.95 15.35
CA ILE A 427 21.33 -11.58 14.90
C ILE A 427 21.46 -10.72 16.15
N GLY A 428 22.65 -10.21 16.40
CA GLY A 428 22.97 -9.28 17.47
C GLY A 428 23.76 -8.10 16.94
N TYR A 429 23.93 -7.08 17.77
CA TYR A 429 24.87 -6.00 17.53
C TYR A 429 25.96 -6.07 18.58
N ASN A 430 27.21 -5.82 18.17
CA ASN A 430 28.28 -5.56 19.11
C ASN A 430 28.25 -4.07 19.42
N VAL A 431 28.13 -3.72 20.70
CA VAL A 431 28.35 -2.35 21.16
C VAL A 431 29.85 -2.24 21.42
N TYR A 432 30.58 -1.67 20.46
CA TYR A 432 31.97 -1.29 20.70
C TYR A 432 31.95 -0.04 21.59
N THR A 433 32.41 -0.16 22.82
CA THR A 433 32.72 0.99 23.66
C THR A 433 34.08 1.53 23.22
N GLU A 434 34.29 2.86 23.25
CA GLU A 434 35.49 3.59 22.77
C GLU A 434 36.86 3.09 23.27
N THR A 435 36.90 2.06 24.11
CA THR A 435 38.11 1.42 24.65
C THR A 435 38.56 0.16 23.89
N GLU A 436 37.89 -0.26 22.81
CA GLU A 436 38.29 -1.42 21.97
C GLU A 436 38.70 -1.06 20.54
#